data_AF-A0A0G2BJW7-F1
#
_entry.id   AF-A0A0G2BJW7-F1
#
_cell.length_a   1.000
_cell.length_b   1.000
_cell.length_c   1.000
_cell.angle_alpha   90.00
_cell.angle_beta   90.00
_cell.angle_gamma   90.00
#
_symmetry.space_group_name_H-M   'P 1'
#
loop_
_entity.id
_entity.type
_entity.pdbx_description
1 polymer ?
#
loop_
_entity_poly.entity_id
_entity_poly.type
_entity_poly.pdbx_seq_one_letter_code
_entity_poly.pdbx_strand_id
1 'polypeptide(L)'
;MTVYSLQNIPHKLHPLLTVNCYLYTVLMLSVFPEILFLSPLAATLLRLALAAVFARAAWVHAQRGDTASRTLAFAEVAVALALLLGAWTQPAALAGAIIAAVWIFQRAARATPVSSALLALAISLSLVLTGPGAFAFDLPL
;
A
#
# COMPACT_ATOMS: atom_id res chain seq x y z
N MET A 1 -18.09 -27.24 37.83
CA MET A 1 -19.34 -26.45 37.72
C MET A 1 -19.22 -25.62 36.45
N THR A 2 -19.91 -25.86 35.34
CA THR A 2 -21.09 -26.67 35.08
C THR A 2 -21.09 -26.97 33.58
N VAL A 3 -20.70 -28.19 33.21
CA VAL A 3 -20.81 -28.71 31.83
C VAL A 3 -22.13 -29.47 31.77
N TYR A 4 -23.24 -28.74 31.68
CA TYR A 4 -24.56 -29.31 31.42
C TYR A 4 -25.34 -28.29 30.62
N SER A 5 -25.52 -28.55 29.32
CA SER A 5 -26.71 -28.19 28.51
C SER A 5 -26.39 -28.05 27.00
N LEU A 6 -25.73 -29.04 26.39
CA LEU A 6 -25.60 -29.15 24.92
C LEU A 6 -26.12 -30.48 24.36
N GLN A 7 -26.91 -31.23 25.13
CA GLN A 7 -27.36 -32.56 24.73
C GLN A 7 -28.78 -32.59 24.16
N ASN A 8 -29.44 -31.44 24.01
CA ASN A 8 -30.81 -31.36 23.52
C ASN A 8 -30.98 -30.33 22.39
N ILE A 9 -30.07 -30.36 21.42
CA ILE A 9 -30.18 -29.55 20.20
C ILE A 9 -30.67 -30.46 19.07
N PRO A 10 -31.75 -30.10 18.35
CA PRO A 10 -32.27 -30.89 17.25
C PRO A 10 -31.21 -31.07 16.15
N HIS A 11 -31.08 -32.30 15.61
CA HIS A 11 -30.08 -32.70 14.60
C HIS A 11 -29.98 -31.80 13.34
N LYS A 12 -30.96 -30.93 13.10
CA LYS A 12 -30.95 -29.94 12.00
C LYS A 12 -30.17 -28.64 12.30
N LEU A 13 -29.70 -28.42 13.53
CA LEU A 13 -28.98 -27.19 13.92
C LEU A 13 -27.45 -27.32 13.97
N HIS A 14 -26.89 -28.51 13.73
CA HIS A 14 -25.44 -28.75 13.72
C HIS A 14 -24.67 -27.98 12.63
N PRO A 15 -25.12 -27.88 11.36
CA PRO A 15 -24.36 -27.15 10.35
C PRO A 15 -24.40 -25.63 10.57
N LEU A 16 -25.48 -25.09 11.16
CA LEU A 16 -25.65 -23.65 11.37
C LEU A 16 -24.79 -23.11 12.53
N LEU A 17 -24.66 -23.88 13.63
CA LEU A 17 -23.78 -23.53 14.75
C LEU A 17 -22.30 -23.58 14.36
N THR A 18 -21.90 -24.54 13.52
CA THR A 18 -20.52 -24.68 13.05
C THR A 18 -20.11 -23.52 12.15
N VAL A 19 -20.99 -23.08 11.25
CA VAL A 19 -20.74 -21.93 10.37
C VAL A 19 -20.65 -20.63 11.17
N ASN A 20 -21.53 -20.42 12.15
CA ASN A 20 -21.50 -19.21 12.99
C ASN A 20 -20.24 -19.13 13.87
N CYS A 21 -19.76 -20.27 14.39
CA CYS A 21 -18.55 -20.31 15.20
C CYS A 21 -17.28 -20.02 14.37
N TYR A 22 -17.22 -20.53 13.13
CA TYR A 22 -16.16 -20.19 12.18
C TYR A 22 -16.18 -18.71 11.80
N LEU A 23 -17.37 -18.16 11.48
CA LEU A 23 -17.53 -16.74 11.17
C LEU A 23 -17.08 -15.83 12.33
N TYR A 24 -17.46 -16.17 13.57
CA TYR A 24 -17.02 -15.42 14.75
C TYR A 24 -15.51 -15.55 14.99
N THR A 25 -14.91 -16.73 14.80
CA THR A 25 -13.47 -16.93 14.98
C THR A 25 -12.64 -16.11 13.98
N VAL A 26 -13.13 -15.96 12.74
CA VAL A 26 -12.45 -15.15 11.71
C VAL A 26 -12.63 -13.64 12.00
N LEU A 27 -13.77 -13.22 12.54
CA LEU A 27 -14.04 -11.82 12.91
C LEU A 27 -13.31 -11.37 14.19
N MET A 28 -13.03 -12.28 15.12
CA MET A 28 -12.38 -11.97 16.41
C MET A 28 -10.84 -11.91 16.35
N LEU A 29 -10.23 -11.96 15.16
CA LEU A 29 -8.78 -11.94 14.98
C LEU A 29 -8.20 -10.55 14.63
N SER A 30 -8.84 -9.47 15.08
CA SER A 30 -8.25 -8.14 15.13
C SER A 30 -8.36 -7.63 16.56
N VAL A 31 -7.22 -7.32 17.18
CA VAL A 31 -7.16 -6.85 18.58
C VAL A 31 -7.93 -5.53 18.76
N PHE A 32 -8.07 -4.76 17.68
CA PHE A 32 -8.77 -3.47 17.66
C PHE A 32 -9.61 -3.32 16.39
N PRO A 33 -10.82 -3.91 16.33
CA PRO A 33 -11.70 -3.80 15.16
C PRO A 33 -12.11 -2.34 14.89
N GLU A 34 -12.18 -1.52 15.93
CA GLU A 34 -12.47 -0.09 15.85
C GLU A 34 -11.39 0.72 15.11
N ILE A 35 -10.17 0.22 14.87
CA ILE A 35 -9.13 1.00 14.15
C ILE A 35 -9.21 0.74 12.63
N LEU A 36 -9.94 -0.26 12.17
CA LEU A 36 -9.99 -0.61 10.75
C LEU A 36 -10.61 0.49 9.86
N PHE A 37 -11.42 1.40 10.41
CA PHE A 37 -11.92 2.55 9.64
C PHE A 37 -10.80 3.54 9.26
N LEU A 38 -9.63 3.48 9.92
CA LEU A 38 -8.43 4.25 9.54
C LEU A 38 -7.65 3.61 8.38
N SER A 39 -8.01 2.41 7.91
CA SER A 39 -7.31 1.72 6.83
C SER A 39 -7.16 2.60 5.56
N PRO A 40 -8.20 3.31 5.08
CA PRO A 40 -8.05 4.23 3.95
C PRO A 40 -7.12 5.42 4.25
N LEU A 41 -7.08 5.90 5.50
CA LEU A 41 -6.16 6.96 5.93
C LEU A 41 -4.70 6.45 5.89
N ALA A 42 -4.44 5.23 6.33
CA ALA A 42 -3.10 4.63 6.24
C ALA A 42 -2.59 4.59 4.80
N ALA A 43 -3.44 4.21 3.84
CA ALA A 43 -3.09 4.23 2.41
C ALA A 43 -2.77 5.65 1.90
N THR A 44 -3.48 6.69 2.37
CA THR A 44 -3.16 8.08 2.01
C THR A 44 -1.83 8.57 2.57
N LEU A 45 -1.53 8.23 3.83
CA LEU A 45 -0.27 8.58 4.47
C LEU A 45 0.92 7.93 3.78
N LEU A 46 0.78 6.65 3.40
CA LEU A 46 1.79 5.93 2.62
C LEU A 46 2.03 6.58 1.25
N ARG A 47 0.97 7.05 0.57
CA ARG A 47 1.11 7.81 -0.69
C ARG A 47 1.87 9.10 -0.51
N LEU A 48 1.53 9.90 0.51
CA LEU A 48 2.21 11.16 0.80
C LEU A 48 3.69 10.94 1.11
N ALA A 49 4.00 9.92 1.92
CA ALA A 49 5.37 9.56 2.23
C ALA A 49 6.15 9.15 0.96
N LEU A 50 5.54 8.31 0.11
CA LEU A 50 6.16 7.86 -1.13
C LEU A 50 6.37 9.02 -2.12
N ALA A 51 5.38 9.90 -2.27
CA ALA A 51 5.46 11.11 -3.09
C ALA A 51 6.60 12.04 -2.63
N ALA A 52 6.76 12.22 -1.31
CA ALA A 52 7.85 13.02 -0.75
C ALA A 52 9.23 12.40 -1.04
N VAL A 53 9.36 11.06 -0.95
CA VAL A 53 10.60 10.36 -1.30
C VAL A 53 10.95 10.54 -2.77
N PHE A 54 9.99 10.37 -3.67
CA PHE A 54 10.20 10.60 -5.11
C PHE A 54 10.50 12.06 -5.44
N ALA A 55 9.81 13.02 -4.81
CA ALA A 55 10.09 14.44 -5.01
C ALA A 55 11.51 14.81 -4.58
N ARG A 56 11.98 14.28 -3.45
CA ARG A 56 13.36 14.47 -2.99
C ARG A 56 14.37 13.83 -3.96
N ALA A 57 14.09 12.62 -4.44
CA ALA A 57 14.96 11.94 -5.39
C ALA A 57 15.06 12.71 -6.71
N ALA A 58 13.93 13.21 -7.22
CA ALA A 58 13.87 14.03 -8.42
C ALA A 58 14.73 15.29 -8.28
N TRP A 59 14.70 15.94 -7.12
CA TRP A 59 15.53 17.12 -6.85
C TRP A 59 17.04 16.81 -6.92
N VAL A 60 17.44 15.63 -6.44
CA VAL A 60 18.84 15.16 -6.53
C VAL A 60 19.22 14.85 -7.97
N HIS A 61 18.36 14.16 -8.72
CA HIS A 61 18.62 13.81 -10.12
C HIS A 61 18.59 15.03 -11.06
N ALA A 62 17.77 16.03 -10.77
CA ALA A 62 17.73 17.29 -11.52
C ALA A 62 19.06 18.06 -11.44
N GLN A 63 19.81 17.93 -10.34
CA GLN A 63 21.09 18.60 -10.16
C GLN A 63 22.28 17.89 -10.83
N ARG A 64 22.13 16.61 -11.24
CA ARG A 64 23.25 15.82 -11.78
C ARG A 64 23.65 16.17 -13.21
N GLY A 65 22.88 17.01 -13.92
CA GLY A 65 23.23 17.54 -15.25
C GLY A 65 23.26 16.53 -16.40
N ASP A 66 23.24 15.23 -16.12
CA ASP A 66 23.27 14.14 -17.11
C ASP A 66 21.88 13.90 -17.73
N THR A 67 21.83 13.60 -19.03
CA THR A 67 20.61 13.36 -19.81
C THR A 67 19.81 12.19 -19.22
N ALA A 68 20.47 11.12 -18.82
CA ALA A 68 19.84 9.96 -18.19
C ALA A 68 19.27 10.29 -16.79
N SER A 69 19.95 11.13 -16.03
CA SER A 69 19.45 11.60 -14.74
C SER A 69 18.25 12.54 -14.92
N ARG A 70 18.22 13.32 -16.01
CA ARG A 70 17.14 14.26 -16.29
C ARG A 70 15.84 13.58 -16.72
N THR A 71 15.91 12.52 -17.53
CA THR A 71 14.74 11.70 -17.87
C THR A 71 14.19 10.99 -16.64
N LEU A 72 15.07 10.47 -15.79
CA LEU A 72 14.68 9.82 -14.54
C LEU A 72 14.07 10.80 -13.54
N ALA A 73 14.63 12.02 -13.41
CA ALA A 73 14.05 13.09 -12.60
C ALA A 73 12.64 13.47 -13.08
N PHE A 74 12.42 13.56 -14.40
CA PHE A 74 11.09 13.86 -14.95
C PHE A 74 10.09 12.74 -14.62
N ALA A 75 10.49 11.47 -14.76
CA ALA A 75 9.65 10.34 -14.38
C ALA A 75 9.33 10.33 -12.88
N GLU A 76 10.31 10.62 -12.03
CA GLU A 76 10.14 10.72 -10.57
C GLU A 76 9.17 11.85 -10.19
N VAL A 77 9.25 13.02 -10.83
CA VAL A 77 8.28 14.12 -10.62
C VAL A 77 6.88 13.71 -11.06
N ALA A 78 6.74 13.10 -12.23
CA ALA A 78 5.45 12.67 -12.74
C ALA A 78 4.79 11.65 -11.79
N VAL A 79 5.55 10.68 -11.29
CA VAL A 79 5.08 9.69 -10.30
C VAL A 79 4.74 10.36 -8.97
N ALA A 80 5.57 11.28 -8.48
CA ALA A 80 5.30 12.01 -7.23
C ALA A 80 4.00 12.81 -7.31
N LEU A 81 3.77 13.52 -8.42
CA LEU A 81 2.55 14.28 -8.65
C LEU A 81 1.32 13.37 -8.79
N ALA A 82 1.42 12.27 -9.53
CA ALA A 82 0.32 11.31 -9.68
C ALA A 82 -0.08 10.69 -8.33
N LEU A 83 0.90 10.29 -7.51
CA LEU A 83 0.66 9.76 -6.17
C LEU A 83 0.06 10.82 -5.22
N LEU A 84 0.51 12.08 -5.32
CA LEU A 84 0.04 13.20 -4.49
C LEU A 84 -1.40 13.59 -4.82
N LEU A 85 -1.73 13.71 -6.11
CA LEU A 85 -3.08 14.04 -6.58
C LEU A 85 -4.06 12.87 -6.45
N GLY A 86 -3.54 11.66 -6.26
CA GLY A 86 -4.36 10.46 -6.17
C GLY A 86 -5.04 10.08 -7.48
N ALA A 87 -4.50 10.52 -8.63
CA ALA A 87 -4.98 10.13 -9.95
C ALA A 87 -4.13 8.96 -10.48
N TRP A 88 -4.74 7.97 -11.15
CA TRP A 88 -4.02 6.84 -11.73
C TRP A 88 -3.13 6.13 -10.68
N THR A 89 -3.62 5.96 -9.45
CA THR A 89 -2.79 5.54 -8.30
C THR A 89 -2.12 4.19 -8.48
N GLN A 90 -2.81 3.21 -9.08
CA GLN A 90 -2.26 1.88 -9.34
C GLN A 90 -1.09 1.92 -10.34
N PRO A 91 -1.24 2.48 -11.55
CA PRO A 91 -0.12 2.64 -12.48
C PRO A 91 0.97 3.58 -11.97
N ALA A 92 0.64 4.61 -11.18
CA ALA A 92 1.65 5.45 -10.53
C ALA A 92 2.47 4.66 -9.49
N ALA A 93 1.82 3.80 -8.70
CA ALA A 93 2.49 2.93 -7.75
C ALA A 93 3.37 1.89 -8.46
N LEU A 94 2.90 1.34 -9.60
CA LEU A 94 3.70 0.42 -10.42
C LEU A 94 4.94 1.11 -11.02
N ALA A 95 4.78 2.32 -11.57
CA ALA A 95 5.89 3.12 -12.07
C ALA A 95 6.88 3.44 -10.95
N GLY A 96 6.39 3.81 -9.76
CA GLY A 96 7.22 4.02 -8.58
C GLY A 96 8.00 2.76 -8.17
N ALA A 97 7.38 1.59 -8.21
CA ALA A 97 8.06 0.33 -7.91
C ALA A 97 9.21 0.05 -8.90
N ILE A 98 9.00 0.32 -10.19
CA ILE A 98 10.04 0.18 -11.22
C ILE A 98 11.20 1.14 -10.95
N ILE A 99 10.92 2.42 -10.66
CA ILE A 99 11.96 3.41 -10.35
C ILE A 99 12.75 3.02 -9.09
N ALA A 100 12.06 2.58 -8.03
CA ALA A 100 12.71 2.12 -6.81
C ALA A 100 13.60 0.88 -7.06
N ALA A 101 13.16 -0.05 -7.91
CA ALA A 101 13.97 -1.18 -8.34
C ALA A 101 15.22 -0.73 -9.11
N VAL A 102 15.10 0.25 -10.01
CA VAL A 102 16.24 0.86 -10.70
C VAL A 102 17.24 1.45 -9.70
N TRP A 103 16.81 2.18 -8.66
CA TRP A 103 17.72 2.70 -7.63
C TRP A 103 18.47 1.60 -6.86
N ILE A 104 17.85 0.43 -6.69
CA ILE A 104 18.44 -0.72 -6.00
C ILE A 104 19.52 -1.36 -6.89
N PHE A 105 19.18 -1.71 -8.14
CA PHE A 105 20.06 -2.45 -9.04
C PHE A 105 21.12 -1.57 -9.74
N GLN A 106 20.81 -0.30 -10.01
CA GLN A 106 21.70 0.62 -10.70
C GLN A 106 22.27 1.66 -9.74
N ARG A 107 23.54 1.48 -9.37
CA ARG A 107 24.23 2.37 -8.43
C ARG A 107 24.37 3.81 -8.95
N ALA A 108 24.48 3.99 -10.27
CA ALA A 108 24.58 5.29 -10.92
C ALA A 108 23.26 6.10 -10.85
N ALA A 109 22.12 5.41 -10.92
CA ALA A 109 20.78 6.02 -10.84
C ALA A 109 20.28 6.19 -9.40
N ARG A 110 21.14 5.97 -8.39
CA ARG A 110 20.74 6.00 -6.98
C ARG A 110 20.76 7.43 -6.44
N ALA A 111 19.60 7.98 -6.11
CA ALA A 111 19.45 9.26 -5.41
C ALA A 111 19.37 9.11 -3.88
N THR A 112 18.98 7.94 -3.38
CA THR A 112 18.69 7.71 -1.96
C THR A 112 19.44 6.50 -1.41
N PRO A 113 19.61 6.37 -0.08
CA PRO A 113 20.19 5.18 0.53
C PRO A 113 19.41 3.91 0.17
N VAL A 114 20.08 2.75 0.15
CA VAL A 114 19.45 1.47 -0.22
C VAL A 114 18.27 1.14 0.68
N SER A 115 18.35 1.46 1.98
CA SER A 115 17.25 1.29 2.93
C SER A 115 16.01 2.10 2.52
N SER A 116 16.19 3.35 2.10
CA SER A 116 15.11 4.21 1.60
C SER A 116 14.55 3.71 0.28
N ALA A 117 15.39 3.19 -0.62
CA ALA A 117 14.94 2.61 -1.89
C ALA A 117 14.13 1.32 -1.68
N LEU A 118 14.57 0.44 -0.76
CA LEU A 118 13.84 -0.76 -0.37
C LEU A 118 12.51 -0.42 0.30
N LEU A 119 12.49 0.58 1.17
CA LEU A 119 11.26 1.04 1.81
C LEU A 119 10.29 1.62 0.76
N ALA A 120 10.79 2.43 -0.18
CA ALA A 120 9.98 2.96 -1.27
C ALA A 120 9.40 1.85 -2.14
N LEU A 121 10.18 0.80 -2.45
CA LEU A 121 9.72 -0.38 -3.16
C LEU A 121 8.63 -1.13 -2.38
N ALA A 122 8.85 -1.38 -1.09
CA ALA A 122 7.87 -2.06 -0.24
C ALA A 122 6.55 -1.29 -0.15
N ILE A 123 6.61 0.04 0.01
CA ILE A 123 5.42 0.90 0.05
C ILE A 123 4.71 0.93 -1.29
N SER A 124 5.43 1.03 -2.41
CA SER A 124 4.82 1.03 -3.75
C SER A 124 4.16 -0.31 -4.07
N LEU A 125 4.77 -1.44 -3.74
CA LEU A 125 4.13 -2.76 -3.86
C LEU A 125 2.90 -2.88 -2.95
N SER A 126 2.97 -2.39 -1.71
CA SER A 126 1.80 -2.35 -0.82
C SER A 126 0.66 -1.53 -1.43
N LEU A 127 0.95 -0.37 -2.03
CA LEU A 127 -0.06 0.49 -2.67
C LEU A 127 -0.69 -0.15 -3.91
N VAL A 128 0.07 -0.93 -4.68
CA VAL A 128 -0.48 -1.71 -5.80
C VAL A 128 -1.53 -2.70 -5.30
N LEU A 129 -1.30 -3.34 -4.15
CA LEU A 129 -2.20 -4.35 -3.58
C LEU A 129 -3.38 -3.74 -2.80
N THR A 130 -3.13 -2.68 -2.03
CA THR A 130 -4.16 -2.00 -1.23
C THR A 130 -5.07 -1.12 -2.09
N GLY A 131 -4.61 -0.71 -3.28
CA GLY A 131 -5.39 0.06 -4.24
C GLY A 131 -5.45 1.56 -3.94
N PRO A 132 -6.35 2.29 -4.63
CA PRO A 132 -6.35 3.75 -4.66
C PRO A 132 -6.64 4.44 -3.33
N GLY A 133 -7.29 3.75 -2.38
CA GLY A 133 -7.80 4.34 -1.13
C GLY A 133 -9.00 5.27 -1.35
N ALA A 134 -9.65 5.71 -0.27
CA ALA A 134 -10.91 6.47 -0.32
C ALA A 134 -10.83 7.86 -1.00
N PHE A 135 -9.62 8.39 -1.20
CA PHE A 135 -9.35 9.72 -1.77
C PHE A 135 -8.68 9.67 -3.14
N ALA A 136 -8.85 8.60 -3.91
CA ALA A 136 -8.35 8.58 -5.27
C ALA A 136 -9.35 9.23 -6.24
N PHE A 137 -8.84 10.13 -7.07
CA PHE A 137 -9.51 10.59 -8.27
C PHE A 137 -9.23 9.60 -9.42
N ASP A 138 -9.54 8.32 -9.20
CA ASP A 138 -9.66 7.35 -10.28
C ASP A 138 -11.12 7.39 -10.77
N LEU A 139 -11.31 7.51 -12.09
CA LEU A 139 -12.63 7.53 -12.73
C LEU A 139 -13.46 6.34 -12.23
N PRO A 140 -14.73 6.54 -11.81
CA PRO A 140 -15.63 5.42 -11.58
C PRO A 140 -15.89 4.76 -12.94
N LEU A 141 -15.23 3.64 -13.19
CA LEU A 141 -15.66 2.68 -14.21
C LEU A 141 -16.50 1.61 -13.51
#